data_AF-A0A2E3XRR9-F1
#
_entry.id   AF-A0A2E3XRR9-F1
#
_cell.length_a   1.000
_cell.length_b   1.000
_cell.length_c   1.000
_cell.angle_alpha   90.00
_cell.angle_beta   90.00
_cell.angle_gamma   90.00
#
_symmetry.space_group_name_H-M   'P 1'
#
loop_
_entity.id
_entity.type
_entity.pdbx_description
1 polymer ?
#
loop_
_entity_poly.entity_id
_entity_poly.type
_entity_poly.pdbx_seq_one_letter_code
_entity_poly.pdbx_strand_id
1 'polypeptide(L)'
;MKLAKSKFYFILFIYLTQFILSSCEAPRTTRTSNNGSTSNSVFNYGDGTSSGSLINGTDDEDDDDDDDDGTSSSISIPSGATSCNWSEDGDSNFEMGGAHLAYDETTPADGAYNICQHGSSDTTIYFQIKNPISDEQICFIPMFRSTTGQSTYLGEPRCLMATSNNRIYTIELYKNRSGFTSYDINGVMIMRDKSYFYTSPYPTTYKLFSVDAYLYCANYLAVYGSDAYCQAFANGGNYVFHLFN
;
A
#
# COMPACT_ATOMS: atom_id res chain seq x y z
N MET A 1 -21.20 -70.05 10.84
CA MET A 1 -19.80 -69.54 10.92
C MET A 1 -19.47 -68.72 9.65
N LYS A 2 -20.13 -67.57 9.44
CA LYS A 2 -19.97 -66.74 8.21
C LYS A 2 -20.17 -65.23 8.43
N LEU A 3 -20.07 -64.74 9.68
CA LEU A 3 -20.29 -63.32 10.01
C LEU A 3 -19.05 -62.56 10.51
N ALA A 4 -17.87 -63.20 10.59
CA ALA A 4 -16.69 -62.58 11.19
C ALA A 4 -15.75 -61.85 10.20
N LYS A 5 -15.90 -62.06 8.87
CA LYS A 5 -14.95 -61.53 7.88
C LYS A 5 -15.24 -60.10 7.40
N SER A 6 -16.47 -59.60 7.57
CA SER A 6 -16.85 -58.27 7.04
C SER A 6 -16.37 -57.09 7.91
N LYS A 7 -16.25 -57.28 9.23
CA LYS A 7 -15.80 -56.21 10.15
C LYS A 7 -14.30 -55.92 10.09
N PHE A 8 -13.50 -56.85 9.56
CA PHE A 8 -12.04 -56.69 9.51
C PHE A 8 -11.59 -55.75 8.38
N TYR A 9 -12.32 -55.71 7.26
CA TYR A 9 -12.01 -54.81 6.14
C TYR A 9 -12.36 -53.35 6.42
N PHE A 10 -13.36 -53.09 7.27
CA PHE A 10 -13.78 -51.72 7.59
C PHE A 10 -12.80 -51.01 8.53
N ILE A 11 -12.14 -51.75 9.44
CA ILE A 11 -11.12 -51.20 10.34
C ILE A 11 -9.78 -50.97 9.59
N LEU A 12 -9.47 -51.79 8.59
CA LEU A 12 -8.26 -51.64 7.77
C LEU A 12 -8.33 -50.39 6.85
N PHE A 13 -9.53 -49.99 6.41
CA PHE A 13 -9.72 -48.81 5.56
C PHE A 13 -9.61 -47.47 6.33
N ILE A 14 -9.91 -47.48 7.64
CA ILE A 14 -9.83 -46.29 8.50
C ILE A 14 -8.37 -45.98 8.90
N TYR A 15 -7.48 -46.98 8.97
CA TYR A 15 -6.06 -46.76 9.27
C TYR A 15 -5.20 -46.35 8.07
N LEU A 16 -5.65 -46.61 6.83
CA LEU A 16 -4.87 -46.29 5.63
C LEU A 16 -4.99 -44.82 5.17
N THR A 17 -5.84 -44.01 5.82
CA THR A 17 -6.09 -42.60 5.45
C THR A 17 -5.33 -41.58 6.32
N GLN A 18 -4.48 -42.02 7.25
CA GLN A 18 -3.75 -41.13 8.18
C GLN A 18 -2.30 -40.83 7.76
N PHE A 19 -1.87 -41.17 6.55
CA PHE A 19 -0.45 -41.08 6.13
C PHE A 19 -0.14 -40.11 4.98
N ILE A 20 -1.02 -39.15 4.64
CA ILE A 20 -0.79 -38.24 3.49
C ILE A 20 -0.90 -36.75 3.84
N LEU A 21 -0.55 -36.32 5.06
CA LEU A 21 -0.48 -34.88 5.39
C LEU A 21 0.76 -34.49 6.22
N SER A 22 1.92 -35.05 5.88
CA SER A 22 3.19 -34.39 6.17
C SER A 22 3.69 -33.72 4.89
N SER A 23 3.00 -32.68 4.44
CA SER A 23 3.65 -31.66 3.62
C SER A 23 4.62 -30.91 4.53
N CYS A 24 5.90 -31.17 4.33
CA CYS A 24 6.95 -30.28 4.78
C CYS A 24 6.69 -28.91 4.16
N GLU A 25 6.04 -28.00 4.89
CA GLU A 25 6.23 -26.58 4.65
C GLU A 25 7.73 -26.35 4.95
N ALA A 26 8.51 -26.09 3.91
CA ALA A 26 9.90 -25.70 4.07
C ALA A 26 9.96 -24.58 5.12
N PRO A 27 10.93 -24.57 6.05
CA PRO A 27 11.02 -23.51 7.05
C PRO A 27 10.95 -22.17 6.32
N ARG A 28 9.89 -21.43 6.64
CA ARG A 28 9.67 -20.04 6.21
C ARG A 28 11.01 -19.36 6.40
N THR A 29 11.69 -19.04 5.30
CA THR A 29 12.92 -18.27 5.35
C THR A 29 12.57 -17.01 6.11
N THR A 30 13.09 -16.90 7.33
CA THR A 30 13.23 -15.63 8.02
C THR A 30 13.72 -14.66 6.97
N ARG A 31 12.97 -13.60 6.68
CA ARG A 31 13.49 -12.44 5.95
C ARG A 31 14.75 -12.04 6.71
N THR A 32 15.90 -12.49 6.23
CA THR A 32 17.18 -11.95 6.62
C THR A 32 17.08 -10.48 6.26
N SER A 33 17.16 -9.65 7.30
CA SER A 33 17.42 -8.22 7.17
C SER A 33 18.81 -8.05 6.55
N ASN A 34 18.92 -8.30 5.24
CA ASN A 34 20.07 -7.92 4.46
C ASN A 34 19.90 -6.46 4.09
N ASN A 35 20.46 -5.62 4.96
CA ASN A 35 20.93 -4.30 4.60
C ASN A 35 22.01 -4.52 3.52
N GLY A 36 21.58 -4.51 2.26
CA GLY A 36 22.40 -4.83 1.09
C GLY A 36 22.08 -3.85 -0.02
N SER A 37 22.78 -2.71 0.00
CA SER A 37 22.94 -1.82 -1.14
C SER A 37 23.25 -2.64 -2.39
N THR A 38 22.39 -2.56 -3.41
CA THR A 38 22.69 -2.47 -4.86
C THR A 38 21.48 -2.87 -5.68
N SER A 39 20.70 -1.86 -6.10
CA SER A 39 20.21 -1.67 -7.46
C SER A 39 19.45 -0.34 -7.49
N ASN A 40 20.19 0.74 -7.20
CA ASN A 40 19.78 2.07 -7.62
C ASN A 40 19.92 2.08 -9.16
N SER A 41 18.82 1.94 -9.90
CA SER A 41 18.74 2.57 -11.22
C SER A 41 18.48 4.06 -11.00
N VAL A 42 19.50 4.72 -10.44
CA VAL A 42 19.67 6.16 -10.51
C VAL A 42 20.07 6.46 -11.94
N PHE A 43 19.39 7.42 -12.54
CA PHE A 43 19.71 7.97 -13.84
C PHE A 43 21.22 8.22 -13.96
N ASN A 44 21.81 7.57 -14.95
CA ASN A 44 23.19 7.71 -15.36
C ASN A 44 23.39 9.10 -15.98
N TYR A 45 23.81 10.09 -15.18
CA TYR A 45 24.43 11.30 -15.72
C TYR A 45 25.92 10.98 -15.88
N GLY A 46 26.33 10.81 -17.15
CA GLY A 46 27.71 10.52 -17.51
C GLY A 46 28.64 11.65 -17.09
N ASP A 47 29.73 11.27 -16.43
CA ASP A 47 30.94 12.07 -16.28
C ASP A 47 31.58 12.26 -17.66
N GLY A 48 31.56 13.50 -18.12
CA GLY A 48 32.30 14.01 -19.26
C GLY A 48 33.00 15.29 -18.82
N THR A 49 34.21 15.13 -18.31
CA THR A 49 35.13 16.20 -17.93
C THR A 49 35.43 17.11 -19.15
N SER A 50 35.16 18.42 -19.04
CA SER A 50 36.04 19.54 -19.42
C SER A 50 35.33 20.92 -19.38
N SER A 51 35.88 21.81 -18.56
CA SER A 51 35.89 23.28 -18.65
C SER A 51 34.59 24.09 -18.54
N GLY A 52 34.49 24.89 -17.47
CA GLY A 52 33.53 25.98 -17.35
C GLY A 52 33.59 26.76 -16.02
N SER A 53 34.74 27.40 -15.75
CA SER A 53 34.97 28.55 -14.86
C SER A 53 34.03 28.78 -13.65
N LEU A 54 34.56 28.55 -12.45
CA LEU A 54 34.12 29.23 -11.22
C LEU A 54 34.48 30.72 -11.35
N ILE A 55 33.49 31.61 -11.41
CA ILE A 55 33.71 33.05 -11.24
C ILE A 55 33.55 33.35 -9.75
N ASN A 56 34.69 33.64 -9.15
CA ASN A 56 34.86 34.28 -7.86
C ASN A 56 34.57 35.79 -8.04
N GLY A 57 33.55 36.31 -7.37
CA GLY A 57 33.29 37.75 -7.22
C GLY A 57 32.89 37.99 -5.78
N THR A 58 33.85 38.44 -4.96
CA THR A 58 33.83 39.77 -4.30
C THR A 58 32.61 39.99 -3.42
N ASP A 59 32.87 39.83 -2.12
CA ASP A 59 32.09 40.39 -1.03
C ASP A 59 31.98 41.91 -1.23
N ASP A 60 30.74 42.40 -1.33
CA ASP A 60 30.37 43.77 -1.00
C ASP A 60 29.12 43.67 -0.10
N GLU A 61 29.28 44.16 1.12
CA GLU A 61 28.21 44.39 2.08
C GLU A 61 27.39 45.58 1.59
N ASP A 62 26.08 45.39 1.37
CA ASP A 62 25.11 46.49 1.40
C ASP A 62 23.74 45.94 1.83
N ASP A 63 23.22 46.57 2.90
CA ASP A 63 21.84 46.50 3.37
C ASP A 63 20.92 47.06 2.28
N ASP A 64 19.81 46.37 1.97
CA ASP A 64 18.54 47.03 1.64
C ASP A 64 17.38 46.03 1.74
N ASP A 65 16.29 46.54 2.32
CA ASP A 65 14.98 45.91 2.45
C ASP A 65 14.49 45.38 1.10
N ASP A 66 14.11 44.10 1.05
CA ASP A 66 13.28 43.59 -0.05
C ASP A 66 12.14 42.73 0.49
N ASP A 67 10.96 43.13 0.05
CA ASP A 67 9.65 42.57 0.30
C ASP A 67 9.66 41.03 0.21
N ASP A 68 8.99 40.41 1.19
CA ASP A 68 8.59 39.01 1.18
C ASP A 68 7.59 38.79 0.03
N ASP A 69 8.12 38.68 -1.19
CA ASP A 69 7.39 38.16 -2.35
C ASP A 69 7.21 36.67 -2.13
N GLY A 70 6.13 36.35 -1.40
CA GLY A 70 5.65 35.02 -1.11
C GLY A 70 5.53 34.23 -2.41
N THR A 71 6.63 33.55 -2.76
CA THR A 71 6.72 32.72 -3.95
C THR A 71 5.85 31.50 -3.68
N SER A 72 4.57 31.63 -4.04
CA SER A 72 3.61 30.53 -4.12
C SER A 72 4.24 29.46 -4.99
N SER A 73 4.82 28.45 -4.36
CA SER A 73 5.54 27.38 -5.03
C SER A 73 4.49 26.51 -5.70
N SER A 74 4.11 26.86 -6.94
CA SER A 74 3.11 26.12 -7.70
C SER A 74 3.54 24.66 -7.82
N ILE A 75 2.69 23.74 -7.34
CA ILE A 75 2.93 22.31 -7.42
C ILE A 75 3.01 21.86 -8.89
N SER A 76 3.97 21.02 -9.23
CA SER A 76 4.06 20.42 -10.57
C SER A 76 3.05 19.27 -10.70
N ILE A 77 2.01 19.48 -11.52
CA ILE A 77 0.96 18.48 -11.77
C ILE A 77 1.39 17.55 -12.93
N PRO A 78 1.52 16.23 -12.70
CA PRO A 78 1.82 15.28 -13.78
C PRO A 78 0.74 15.31 -14.87
N SER A 79 1.12 15.15 -16.14
CA SER A 79 0.19 15.24 -17.28
C SER A 79 -1.02 14.29 -17.16
N GLY A 80 -0.81 13.08 -16.65
CA GLY A 80 -1.87 12.09 -16.42
C GLY A 80 -2.77 12.35 -15.20
N ALA A 81 -2.46 13.36 -14.38
CA ALA A 81 -3.18 13.74 -13.17
C ALA A 81 -4.05 14.99 -13.34
N THR A 82 -4.04 15.60 -14.54
CA THR A 82 -4.68 16.90 -14.83
C THR A 82 -6.21 16.88 -14.76
N SER A 83 -6.84 15.70 -14.76
CA SER A 83 -8.29 15.53 -14.62
C SER A 83 -8.79 15.61 -13.18
N CYS A 84 -7.89 15.71 -12.20
CA CYS A 84 -8.22 15.70 -10.78
C CYS A 84 -7.88 17.04 -10.12
N ASN A 85 -8.57 17.31 -9.03
CA ASN A 85 -8.35 18.49 -8.22
C ASN A 85 -7.17 18.25 -7.27
N TRP A 86 -6.25 19.22 -7.21
CA TRP A 86 -5.04 19.13 -6.39
C TRP A 86 -4.93 20.35 -5.49
N SER A 87 -4.34 20.15 -4.33
CA SER A 87 -3.94 21.25 -3.46
C SER A 87 -2.68 21.89 -4.05
N GLU A 88 -2.78 23.13 -4.50
CA GLU A 88 -1.63 23.89 -5.01
C GLU A 88 -0.83 24.58 -3.91
N ASP A 89 -1.45 24.78 -2.74
CA ASP A 89 -0.87 25.42 -1.56
C ASP A 89 -0.41 24.42 -0.48
N GLY A 90 -0.84 23.16 -0.55
CA GLY A 90 -0.59 22.13 0.46
C GLY A 90 -1.56 22.13 1.64
N ASP A 91 -2.52 23.06 1.67
CA ASP A 91 -3.39 23.32 2.82
C ASP A 91 -4.88 23.18 2.50
N SER A 92 -5.30 23.60 1.31
CA SER A 92 -6.70 23.62 0.86
C SER A 92 -6.96 22.66 -0.30
N ASN A 93 -8.22 22.51 -0.74
CA ASN A 93 -8.61 21.69 -1.91
C ASN A 93 -8.26 20.19 -1.82
N PHE A 94 -8.36 19.62 -0.62
CA PHE A 94 -8.36 18.17 -0.42
C PHE A 94 -9.79 17.63 -0.41
N GLU A 95 -10.10 16.74 -1.35
CA GLU A 95 -11.47 16.25 -1.59
C GLU A 95 -11.87 15.08 -0.69
N MET A 96 -10.88 14.29 -0.26
CA MET A 96 -11.11 13.10 0.54
C MET A 96 -10.61 13.31 1.96
N GLY A 97 -11.22 12.60 2.91
CA GLY A 97 -10.78 12.52 4.29
C GLY A 97 -10.77 11.07 4.77
N GLY A 98 -9.71 10.68 5.47
CA GLY A 98 -9.60 9.36 6.08
C GLY A 98 -8.83 9.46 7.37
N ALA A 99 -9.49 9.23 8.51
CA ALA A 99 -8.85 9.35 9.82
C ALA A 99 -7.58 8.50 9.91
N HIS A 100 -7.56 7.33 9.26
CA HIS A 100 -6.39 6.47 9.22
C HIS A 100 -5.17 7.04 8.47
N LEU A 101 -5.31 8.14 7.73
CA LEU A 101 -4.19 8.88 7.11
C LEU A 101 -3.80 10.13 7.91
N ALA A 102 -4.46 10.41 9.04
CA ALA A 102 -4.07 11.46 9.96
C ALA A 102 -2.94 11.00 10.87
N TYR A 103 -2.12 11.93 11.38
CA TYR A 103 -1.18 11.65 12.47
C TYR A 103 -1.91 11.12 13.71
N ASP A 104 -2.97 11.83 14.10
CA ASP A 104 -3.97 11.40 15.07
C ASP A 104 -5.17 10.79 14.35
N GLU A 105 -5.27 9.46 14.40
CA GLU A 105 -6.30 8.68 13.69
C GLU A 105 -7.73 8.84 14.23
N THR A 106 -7.97 9.85 15.07
CA THR A 106 -9.30 10.22 15.57
C THR A 106 -9.95 11.35 14.78
N THR A 107 -9.20 12.09 13.94
CA THR A 107 -9.71 13.26 13.22
C THR A 107 -9.65 13.05 11.69
N PRO A 108 -10.77 12.73 11.02
CA PRO A 108 -10.79 12.52 9.57
C PRO A 108 -10.25 13.68 8.73
N ALA A 109 -10.47 14.92 9.16
CA ALA A 109 -10.01 16.12 8.46
C ALA A 109 -8.47 16.25 8.46
N ASP A 110 -7.80 15.70 9.48
CA ASP A 110 -6.34 15.71 9.57
C ASP A 110 -5.71 14.63 8.67
N GLY A 111 -6.51 13.68 8.19
CA GLY A 111 -6.11 12.69 7.21
C GLY A 111 -6.65 13.01 5.82
N ALA A 112 -6.74 14.31 5.48
CA ALA A 112 -7.20 14.74 4.18
C ALA A 112 -6.19 14.41 3.08
N TYR A 113 -6.69 14.02 1.91
CA TYR A 113 -5.86 13.59 0.78
C TYR A 113 -6.61 13.79 -0.55
N ASN A 114 -5.84 13.84 -1.63
CA ASN A 114 -6.31 13.74 -3.00
C ASN A 114 -5.76 12.47 -3.63
N ILE A 115 -6.55 11.80 -4.45
CA ILE A 115 -6.14 10.62 -5.17
C ILE A 115 -6.81 10.58 -6.54
N CYS A 116 -6.07 10.14 -7.55
CA CYS A 116 -6.53 10.12 -8.93
C CYS A 116 -5.97 8.88 -9.64
N GLN A 117 -6.75 8.26 -10.52
CA GLN A 117 -6.23 7.26 -11.44
C GLN A 117 -5.90 7.91 -12.78
N HIS A 118 -4.84 7.44 -13.43
CA HIS A 118 -4.46 7.91 -14.75
C HIS A 118 -5.55 7.58 -15.78
N GLY A 119 -6.04 8.59 -16.52
CA GLY A 119 -7.20 8.43 -17.41
C GLY A 119 -7.05 7.39 -18.54
N SER A 120 -5.81 7.02 -18.91
CA SER A 120 -5.52 5.98 -19.89
C SER A 120 -4.76 4.75 -19.34
N SER A 121 -4.58 4.64 -18.01
CA SER A 121 -3.82 3.54 -17.39
C SER A 121 -4.40 3.19 -16.03
N ASP A 122 -4.92 1.97 -15.88
CA ASP A 122 -5.48 1.54 -14.61
C ASP A 122 -4.40 1.21 -13.56
N THR A 123 -3.16 1.00 -13.99
CA THR A 123 -2.00 0.69 -13.14
C THR A 123 -1.26 1.90 -12.62
N THR A 124 -1.73 3.13 -12.90
CA THR A 124 -1.06 4.34 -12.43
C THR A 124 -2.03 5.20 -11.65
N ILE A 125 -1.65 5.53 -10.42
CA ILE A 125 -2.40 6.46 -9.57
C ILE A 125 -1.50 7.61 -9.11
N TYR A 126 -2.14 8.70 -8.75
CA TYR A 126 -1.54 9.90 -8.20
C TYR A 126 -2.11 10.13 -6.82
N PHE A 127 -1.27 10.53 -5.87
CA PHE A 127 -1.67 10.72 -4.49
C PHE A 127 -1.03 11.98 -3.92
N GLN A 128 -1.77 12.75 -3.13
CA GLN A 128 -1.28 13.90 -2.37
C GLN A 128 -1.92 13.83 -0.98
N ILE A 129 -1.13 14.07 0.06
CA ILE A 129 -1.61 14.08 1.45
C ILE A 129 -1.50 15.49 2.04
N LYS A 130 -2.46 15.89 2.85
CA LYS A 130 -2.43 17.19 3.53
C LYS A 130 -1.38 17.25 4.63
N ASN A 131 -1.30 16.21 5.45
CA ASN A 131 -0.36 16.11 6.56
C ASN A 131 0.67 15.02 6.26
N PRO A 132 1.93 15.38 6.00
CA PRO A 132 2.98 14.40 5.71
C PRO A 132 3.16 13.35 6.81
N ILE A 133 3.44 12.12 6.38
CA ILE A 133 3.78 11.00 7.28
C ILE A 133 5.24 10.64 7.01
N SER A 134 6.11 10.91 7.99
CA SER A 134 7.56 10.77 7.86
C SER A 134 8.16 9.59 8.64
N ASP A 135 7.41 8.97 9.52
CA ASP A 135 7.84 7.87 10.39
C ASP A 135 7.43 6.48 9.88
N GLU A 136 6.55 6.41 8.88
CA GLU A 136 6.09 5.18 8.27
C GLU A 136 5.59 5.36 6.84
N GLN A 137 5.43 4.24 6.14
CA GLN A 137 5.00 4.22 4.75
C GLN A 137 3.48 4.22 4.63
N ILE A 138 2.98 4.80 3.54
CA ILE A 138 1.60 4.61 3.08
C ILE A 138 1.65 3.57 1.96
N CYS A 139 0.89 2.49 2.12
CA CYS A 139 0.81 1.40 1.19
C CYS A 139 -0.52 1.43 0.42
N PHE A 140 -0.41 1.22 -0.89
CA PHE A 140 -1.49 1.18 -1.85
C PHE A 140 -1.61 -0.23 -2.39
N ILE A 141 -2.74 -0.88 -2.13
CA ILE A 141 -3.03 -2.22 -2.63
C ILE A 141 -4.02 -2.10 -3.79
N PRO A 142 -3.68 -2.58 -5.00
CA PRO A 142 -4.57 -2.51 -6.15
C PRO A 142 -5.78 -3.41 -5.95
N MET A 143 -6.97 -2.87 -6.19
CA MET A 143 -8.25 -3.53 -5.94
C MET A 143 -9.13 -3.53 -7.19
N PHE A 144 -9.87 -4.62 -7.36
CA PHE A 144 -11.04 -4.70 -8.23
C PHE A 144 -12.29 -4.85 -7.37
N ARG A 145 -13.31 -4.05 -7.62
CA ARG A 145 -14.65 -4.22 -7.09
C ARG A 145 -15.60 -4.61 -8.21
N SER A 146 -16.25 -5.76 -8.06
CA SER A 146 -17.27 -6.23 -9.00
C SER A 146 -18.54 -5.37 -8.92
N THR A 147 -19.39 -5.48 -9.94
CA THR A 147 -20.74 -4.89 -9.95
C THR A 147 -21.65 -5.45 -8.86
N THR A 148 -21.35 -6.66 -8.36
CA THR A 148 -22.05 -7.28 -7.21
C THR A 148 -21.51 -6.80 -5.86
N GLY A 149 -20.52 -5.90 -5.86
CA GLY A 149 -19.97 -5.27 -4.67
C GLY A 149 -18.84 -6.06 -3.99
N GLN A 150 -18.38 -7.18 -4.56
CA GLN A 150 -17.25 -7.92 -4.02
C GLN A 150 -15.93 -7.25 -4.39
N SER A 151 -15.06 -7.04 -3.40
CA SER A 151 -13.73 -6.46 -3.60
C SER A 151 -12.65 -7.53 -3.53
N THR A 152 -11.68 -7.47 -4.43
CA THR A 152 -10.57 -8.41 -4.54
C THR A 152 -9.28 -7.68 -4.82
N TYR A 153 -8.21 -7.98 -4.10
CA TYR A 153 -6.89 -7.41 -4.41
C TYR A 153 -6.24 -8.11 -5.61
N LEU A 154 -5.50 -7.34 -6.39
CA LEU A 154 -4.98 -7.75 -7.70
C LEU A 154 -3.46 -7.98 -7.74
N GLY A 155 -2.74 -7.52 -6.72
CA GLY A 155 -1.30 -7.65 -6.67
C GLY A 155 -0.67 -7.13 -5.40
N GLU A 156 0.66 -7.04 -5.44
CA GLU A 156 1.45 -6.61 -4.29
C GLU A 156 1.19 -5.15 -3.89
N PRO A 157 1.25 -4.83 -2.59
CA PRO A 157 1.21 -3.44 -2.11
C PRO A 157 2.38 -2.62 -2.65
N ARG A 158 2.12 -1.35 -2.93
CA ARG A 158 3.13 -0.37 -3.31
C ARG A 158 3.19 0.69 -2.23
N CYS A 159 4.34 0.83 -1.59
CA CYS A 159 4.48 1.67 -0.40
C CYS A 159 5.43 2.83 -0.65
N LEU A 160 5.12 4.00 -0.09
CA LEU A 160 5.96 5.20 -0.20
C LEU A 160 5.95 6.01 1.10
N MET A 161 6.98 6.83 1.28
CA MET A 161 7.03 7.85 2.32
C MET A 161 6.42 9.14 1.76
N ALA A 162 5.30 9.58 2.33
CA ALA A 162 4.62 10.80 1.91
C ALA A 162 5.11 11.99 2.75
N THR A 163 6.34 12.43 2.48
CA THR A 163 7.07 13.43 3.27
C THR A 163 6.75 14.90 2.96
N SER A 164 5.86 15.20 2.00
CA SER A 164 5.52 16.58 1.63
C SER A 164 4.06 16.67 1.19
N ASN A 165 3.39 17.75 1.62
CA ASN A 165 2.04 18.12 1.21
C ASN A 165 2.02 18.86 -0.14
N ASN A 166 3.12 19.49 -0.51
CA ASN A 166 3.33 20.15 -1.82
C ASN A 166 3.90 19.20 -2.88
N ARG A 167 3.50 17.92 -2.82
CA ARG A 167 3.95 16.90 -3.77
C ARG A 167 2.84 15.95 -4.17
N ILE A 168 2.69 15.78 -5.48
CA ILE A 168 1.91 14.69 -6.07
C ILE A 168 2.84 13.50 -6.27
N TYR A 169 2.52 12.40 -5.62
CA TYR A 169 3.22 11.13 -5.72
C TYR A 169 2.62 10.31 -6.85
N THR A 170 3.46 9.86 -7.79
CA THR A 170 3.06 8.88 -8.82
C THR A 170 3.34 7.48 -8.29
N ILE A 171 2.31 6.62 -8.28
CA ILE A 171 2.41 5.23 -7.84
C ILE A 171 2.02 4.31 -8.98
N GLU A 172 2.95 3.44 -9.36
CA GLU A 172 2.69 2.34 -10.28
C GLU A 172 2.23 1.10 -9.49
N LEU A 173 1.01 0.65 -9.77
CA LEU A 173 0.35 -0.51 -9.20
C LEU A 173 0.57 -1.75 -10.07
N TYR A 174 0.62 -2.92 -9.44
CA TYR A 174 0.83 -4.18 -10.15
C TYR A 174 -0.36 -5.13 -10.07
N LYS A 175 -0.67 -5.77 -11.20
CA LYS A 175 -1.66 -6.84 -11.33
C LYS A 175 -0.94 -8.19 -11.39
N ASN A 176 -0.17 -8.52 -10.34
CA ASN A 176 0.71 -9.68 -10.32
C ASN A 176 0.19 -10.86 -9.46
N ARG A 177 -1.06 -10.80 -8.99
CA ARG A 177 -1.70 -11.92 -8.30
C ARG A 177 -2.20 -12.96 -9.32
N SER A 178 -1.72 -14.19 -9.20
CA SER A 178 -2.13 -15.31 -10.05
C SER A 178 -3.65 -15.49 -10.06
N GLY A 179 -4.22 -15.61 -11.26
CA GLY A 179 -5.68 -15.73 -11.48
C GLY A 179 -6.44 -14.41 -11.50
N PHE A 180 -5.79 -13.28 -11.23
CA PHE A 180 -6.45 -11.96 -11.16
C PHE A 180 -5.81 -10.90 -12.05
N THR A 181 -4.84 -11.27 -12.89
CA THR A 181 -4.08 -10.32 -13.72
C THR A 181 -4.91 -9.66 -14.83
N SER A 182 -6.07 -10.23 -15.18
CA SER A 182 -6.98 -9.75 -16.23
C SER A 182 -8.05 -8.78 -15.72
N TYR A 183 -8.16 -8.55 -14.42
CA TYR A 183 -9.11 -7.58 -13.88
C TYR A 183 -8.52 -6.19 -13.95
N ASP A 184 -9.36 -5.20 -14.26
CA ASP A 184 -8.96 -3.81 -14.20
C ASP A 184 -8.87 -3.35 -12.73
N ILE A 185 -7.91 -2.47 -12.44
CA ILE A 185 -7.88 -1.76 -11.16
C ILE A 185 -8.95 -0.68 -11.22
N ASN A 186 -10.00 -0.80 -10.40
CA ASN A 186 -11.04 0.23 -10.25
C ASN A 186 -11.17 0.71 -8.81
N GLY A 187 -10.20 0.36 -7.97
CA GLY A 187 -10.07 0.89 -6.63
C GLY A 187 -8.70 0.62 -6.04
N VAL A 188 -8.48 1.21 -4.88
CA VAL A 188 -7.26 1.03 -4.11
C VAL A 188 -7.61 0.98 -2.64
N MET A 189 -6.96 0.06 -1.93
CA MET A 189 -6.96 0.08 -0.47
C MET A 189 -5.69 0.78 -0.02
N ILE A 190 -5.85 1.82 0.79
CA ILE A 190 -4.78 2.67 1.30
C ILE A 190 -4.65 2.40 2.79
N MET A 191 -3.44 2.16 3.28
CA MET A 191 -3.20 1.93 4.70
C MET A 191 -1.80 2.39 5.09
N ARG A 192 -1.65 2.85 6.34
CA ARG A 192 -0.32 3.09 6.90
C ARG A 192 0.33 1.76 7.21
N ASP A 193 1.63 1.61 6.93
CA ASP A 193 2.42 0.44 7.32
C ASP A 193 2.77 0.50 8.81
N LYS A 194 1.71 0.50 9.61
CA LYS A 194 1.73 0.65 11.07
C LYS A 194 1.11 -0.58 11.71
N SER A 195 1.56 -0.87 12.93
CA SER A 195 1.10 -2.04 13.68
C SER A 195 -0.05 -1.73 14.63
N TYR A 196 -1.07 -2.59 14.62
CA TYR A 196 -2.29 -2.47 15.44
C TYR A 196 -2.62 -3.79 16.14
N PHE A 197 -3.41 -3.69 17.21
CA PHE A 197 -4.07 -4.85 17.76
C PHE A 197 -5.33 -5.15 16.96
N TYR A 198 -5.48 -6.40 16.55
CA TYR A 198 -6.67 -6.89 15.89
C TYR A 198 -7.43 -7.83 16.83
N THR A 199 -8.73 -7.97 16.57
CA THR A 199 -9.57 -8.89 17.33
C THR A 199 -9.38 -10.34 16.86
N SER A 200 -9.85 -11.29 17.65
CA SER A 200 -9.90 -12.71 17.26
C SER A 200 -10.55 -12.85 15.88
N PRO A 201 -10.00 -13.67 14.96
CA PRO A 201 -9.01 -14.72 15.18
C PRO A 201 -7.54 -14.31 15.02
N TYR A 202 -7.23 -13.01 14.89
CA TYR A 202 -5.85 -12.58 15.01
C TYR A 202 -5.33 -12.76 16.45
N PRO A 203 -4.01 -12.96 16.62
CA PRO A 203 -3.38 -12.91 17.92
C PRO A 203 -3.64 -11.57 18.62
N THR A 204 -4.20 -11.61 19.82
CA THR A 204 -4.52 -10.40 20.61
C THR A 204 -3.38 -9.95 21.53
N THR A 205 -2.31 -10.74 21.62
CA THR A 205 -1.17 -10.50 22.53
C THR A 205 -0.07 -9.64 21.91
N TYR A 206 -0.07 -9.46 20.59
CA TYR A 206 0.90 -8.63 19.88
C TYR A 206 0.26 -7.91 18.70
N LYS A 207 0.92 -6.86 18.24
CA LYS A 207 0.45 -6.05 17.10
C LYS A 207 0.85 -6.67 15.77
N LEU A 208 0.03 -6.47 14.75
CA LEU A 208 0.29 -6.84 13.36
C LEU A 208 0.29 -5.60 12.49
N PHE A 209 1.15 -5.55 11.47
CA PHE A 209 1.08 -4.52 10.44
C PHE A 209 -0.23 -4.62 9.66
N SER A 210 -0.86 -3.48 9.36
CA SER A 210 -2.15 -3.46 8.64
C SER A 210 -2.10 -4.17 7.29
N VAL A 211 -1.01 -3.97 6.55
CA VAL A 211 -0.80 -4.62 5.24
C VAL A 211 -0.78 -6.13 5.39
N ASP A 212 0.00 -6.64 6.33
CA ASP A 212 0.10 -8.08 6.59
C ASP A 212 -1.22 -8.67 7.07
N ALA A 213 -1.93 -7.96 7.96
CA ALA A 213 -3.22 -8.39 8.47
C ALA A 213 -4.23 -8.53 7.31
N TYR A 214 -4.35 -7.51 6.46
CA TYR A 214 -5.23 -7.56 5.29
C TYR A 214 -4.88 -8.69 4.32
N LEU A 215 -3.61 -8.80 3.92
CA LEU A 215 -3.18 -9.84 2.99
C LEU A 215 -3.40 -11.24 3.57
N TYR A 216 -3.20 -11.42 4.88
CA TYR A 216 -3.51 -12.67 5.56
C TYR A 216 -5.01 -12.99 5.47
N CYS A 217 -5.88 -12.02 5.79
CA CYS A 217 -7.33 -12.16 5.66
C CYS A 217 -7.72 -12.60 4.25
N ALA A 218 -7.24 -11.89 3.23
CA ALA A 218 -7.66 -12.08 1.86
C ALA A 218 -7.20 -13.44 1.31
N ASN A 219 -5.99 -13.89 1.70
CA ASN A 219 -5.51 -15.23 1.37
C ASN A 219 -6.28 -16.31 2.13
N TYR A 220 -6.57 -16.10 3.41
CA TYR A 220 -7.32 -17.06 4.21
C TYR A 220 -8.73 -17.26 3.65
N LEU A 221 -9.41 -16.18 3.27
CA LEU A 221 -10.71 -16.23 2.60
C LEU A 221 -10.64 -16.99 1.28
N ALA A 222 -9.61 -16.74 0.46
CA ALA A 222 -9.45 -17.41 -0.83
C ALA A 222 -9.19 -18.92 -0.71
N VAL A 223 -8.42 -19.34 0.30
CA VAL A 223 -8.03 -20.75 0.49
C VAL A 223 -9.11 -21.54 1.24
N TYR A 224 -9.67 -20.95 2.30
CA TYR A 224 -10.55 -21.66 3.25
C TYR A 224 -12.03 -21.24 3.14
N GLY A 225 -12.35 -20.20 2.37
CA GLY A 225 -13.73 -19.71 2.21
C GLY A 225 -14.31 -19.03 3.45
N SER A 226 -13.49 -18.76 4.48
CA SER A 226 -13.91 -18.13 5.73
C SER A 226 -13.45 -16.67 5.78
N ASP A 227 -14.38 -15.78 6.09
CA ASP A 227 -14.16 -14.34 6.18
C ASP A 227 -13.83 -13.85 7.60
N ALA A 228 -13.68 -14.75 8.58
CA ALA A 228 -13.50 -14.40 9.98
C ALA A 228 -12.31 -13.44 10.22
N TYR A 229 -11.17 -13.68 9.57
CA TYR A 229 -10.02 -12.77 9.63
C TYR A 229 -10.32 -11.44 8.94
N CYS A 230 -11.08 -11.44 7.85
CA CYS A 230 -11.47 -10.20 7.16
C CYS A 230 -12.46 -9.36 7.96
N GLN A 231 -13.39 -9.99 8.67
CA GLN A 231 -14.28 -9.32 9.62
C GLN A 231 -13.47 -8.70 10.78
N ALA A 232 -12.51 -9.44 11.35
CA ALA A 232 -11.65 -8.94 12.42
C ALA A 232 -10.75 -7.77 11.96
N PHE A 233 -10.23 -7.83 10.73
CA PHE A 233 -9.50 -6.73 10.10
C PHE A 233 -10.40 -5.52 9.87
N ALA A 234 -11.58 -5.72 9.28
CA ALA A 234 -12.54 -4.67 8.98
C ALA A 234 -13.00 -3.94 10.25
N ASN A 235 -13.23 -4.67 11.35
CA ASN A 235 -13.57 -4.10 12.65
C ASN A 235 -12.45 -3.22 13.24
N GLY A 236 -11.20 -3.48 12.87
CA GLY A 236 -10.08 -2.61 13.26
C GLY A 236 -10.10 -1.27 12.55
N GLY A 237 -10.69 -1.18 11.34
CA GLY A 237 -10.84 0.08 10.61
C GLY A 237 -9.53 0.72 10.13
N ASN A 238 -8.42 -0.01 10.18
CA ASN A 238 -7.07 0.52 9.90
C ASN A 238 -6.77 0.54 8.39
N TYR A 239 -7.67 1.12 7.59
CA TYR A 239 -7.53 1.28 6.14
C TYR A 239 -8.52 2.32 5.61
N VAL A 240 -8.25 2.81 4.41
CA VAL A 240 -9.17 3.59 3.58
C VAL A 240 -9.38 2.84 2.28
N PHE A 241 -10.62 2.73 1.82
CA PHE A 241 -10.93 2.14 0.52
C PHE A 241 -11.45 3.22 -0.42
N HIS A 242 -10.78 3.40 -1.55
CA HIS A 242 -11.16 4.37 -2.57
C HIS A 242 -11.52 3.64 -3.87
N LEU A 243 -12.64 4.01 -4.47
CA LEU A 243 -13.06 3.53 -5.79
C LEU A 243 -12.82 4.64 -6.81
N PHE A 244 -12.26 4.25 -7.95
CA PHE A 244 -12.14 5.13 -9.10
C PHE A 244 -13.44 5.01 -9.92
N ASN A 245 -14.03 6.16 -10.27
CA ASN A 245 -15.25 6.24 -11.08
C ASN A 245 -14.91 6.41 -12.57
#